data_AF-A0A7M7G767-F1
#
_entry.id   AF-A0A7M7G767-F1
#
_cell.length_a   1.000
_cell.length_b   1.000
_cell.length_c   1.000
_cell.angle_alpha   90.00
_cell.angle_beta   90.00
_cell.angle_gamma   90.00
#
_symmetry.space_group_name_H-M   'P 1'
#
loop_
_entity.id
_entity.type
_entity.pdbx_description
1 polymer ?
#
loop_
_entity_poly.entity_id
_entity_poly.type
_entity_poly.pdbx_seq_one_letter_code
_entity_poly.pdbx_strand_id
1 'polypeptide(L)'
;MDNKKKRDLVQRCIERTQEVEDVICCPICYETKDNVVLCSVGHHVCVACQSKLVHNSCPTCKSRFTGTKCFLIEKLTRILGNLELTLNDLSKVMQISDNKSDYRTLIKTLLTNLSVFLNKTSSSITCFSKYLKNPKVSEKTDLEKQFQSLTNQLNDLKLYMDNVRVDLILLKE
;
A
#
# COMPACT_ATOMS: atom_id res chain seq x y z
N MET A 1 17.41 -10.70 -3.47
CA MET A 1 17.17 -9.29 -3.83
C MET A 1 16.22 -8.69 -2.80
N ASP A 2 16.62 -7.59 -2.16
CA ASP A 2 15.85 -6.89 -1.10
C ASP A 2 14.43 -6.51 -1.59
N ASN A 3 13.41 -6.69 -0.75
CA ASN A 3 12.01 -6.38 -1.08
C ASN A 3 11.83 -4.90 -1.44
N LYS A 4 12.61 -4.02 -0.81
CA LYS A 4 12.66 -2.60 -1.18
C LYS A 4 13.15 -2.40 -2.61
N LYS A 5 14.28 -3.02 -3.00
CA LYS A 5 14.82 -2.93 -4.37
C LYS A 5 13.86 -3.45 -5.43
N LYS A 6 13.07 -4.48 -5.12
CA LYS A 6 12.03 -4.97 -6.03
C LYS A 6 10.92 -3.93 -6.21
N ARG A 7 10.46 -3.29 -5.13
CA ARG A 7 9.41 -2.25 -5.19
C ARG A 7 9.87 -1.05 -5.99
N ASP A 8 11.10 -0.60 -5.74
CA ASP A 8 11.73 0.49 -6.48
C ASP A 8 11.89 0.15 -7.99
N LEU A 9 12.06 -1.14 -8.34
CA LEU A 9 12.09 -1.57 -9.73
C LEU A 9 10.70 -1.50 -10.38
N VAL A 10 9.67 -2.01 -9.72
CA VAL A 10 8.28 -1.96 -10.23
C VAL A 10 7.80 -0.52 -10.37
N GLN A 11 8.11 0.34 -9.40
CA GLN A 11 7.77 1.76 -9.45
C GLN A 11 8.41 2.45 -10.67
N ARG A 12 9.70 2.20 -10.91
CA ARG A 12 10.38 2.72 -12.12
C ARG A 12 9.76 2.18 -13.41
N CYS A 13 9.30 0.93 -13.44
CA CYS A 13 8.61 0.40 -14.62
C CYS A 13 7.28 1.12 -14.86
N ILE A 14 6.51 1.43 -13.81
CA ILE A 14 5.27 2.21 -13.92
C ILE A 14 5.55 3.61 -14.46
N GLU A 15 6.57 4.30 -13.92
CA GLU A 15 6.99 5.63 -14.40
C GLU A 15 7.35 5.61 -15.89
N ARG A 16 8.10 4.61 -16.35
CA ARG A 16 8.45 4.45 -17.77
C ARG A 16 7.23 4.18 -18.64
N THR A 17 6.26 3.41 -18.16
CA THR A 17 5.02 3.17 -18.90
C THR A 17 4.24 4.47 -19.06
N GLN A 18 4.18 5.32 -18.03
CA GLN A 18 3.58 6.65 -18.11
C GLN A 18 4.28 7.55 -19.13
N GLU A 19 5.61 7.57 -19.15
CA GLU A 19 6.38 8.32 -20.16
C GLU A 19 6.04 7.87 -21.59
N VAL A 20 5.82 6.57 -21.81
CA VAL A 20 5.42 6.06 -23.13
C VAL A 20 3.98 6.46 -23.44
N GLU A 21 3.06 6.40 -22.47
CA GLU A 21 1.68 6.85 -22.63
C GLU A 21 1.61 8.32 -23.08
N ASP A 22 2.40 9.18 -22.44
CA ASP A 22 2.50 10.61 -22.78
C ASP A 22 2.97 10.85 -24.23
N VAL A 23 3.80 9.94 -24.77
CA VAL A 23 4.26 10.02 -26.16
C VAL A 23 3.17 9.61 -27.15
N ILE A 24 2.32 8.64 -26.79
CA ILE A 24 1.31 8.08 -27.71
C ILE A 24 -0.08 8.71 -27.56
N CYS A 25 -0.33 9.46 -26.48
CA CYS A 25 -1.60 10.14 -26.27
C CYS A 25 -1.84 11.22 -27.33
N CYS A 26 -3.12 11.55 -27.56
CA CYS A 26 -3.45 12.64 -28.48
C CYS A 26 -3.06 13.99 -27.86
N PRO A 27 -2.28 14.86 -28.53
CA PRO A 27 -1.83 16.13 -27.95
C PRO A 27 -2.94 17.18 -27.77
N ILE A 28 -4.17 16.86 -28.20
CA ILE A 28 -5.33 17.75 -28.07
C ILE A 28 -6.18 17.37 -26.87
N CYS A 29 -6.50 16.09 -26.71
CA CYS A 29 -7.38 15.62 -25.62
C CYS A 29 -6.64 14.90 -24.50
N TYR A 30 -5.34 14.63 -24.65
CA TYR A 30 -4.51 13.89 -23.69
C TYR A 30 -5.06 12.50 -23.36
N GLU A 31 -5.75 11.89 -24.32
CA GLU A 31 -6.27 10.53 -24.20
C GLU A 31 -5.58 9.61 -25.20
N THR A 32 -5.27 8.40 -24.74
CA THR A 32 -4.79 7.30 -25.57
C THR A 32 -5.97 6.67 -26.32
N LYS A 33 -5.89 6.61 -27.65
CA LYS A 33 -6.99 6.13 -28.51
C LYS A 33 -6.48 5.15 -29.56
N ASP A 34 -7.34 4.19 -29.92
CA ASP A 34 -7.07 3.19 -30.96
C ASP A 34 -7.39 3.67 -32.38
N ASN A 35 -7.79 4.94 -32.57
CA ASN A 35 -8.11 5.48 -33.89
C ASN A 35 -7.36 6.79 -34.09
N VAL A 36 -6.12 6.65 -34.58
CA VAL A 36 -5.15 7.74 -34.67
C VAL A 36 -4.71 7.93 -36.12
N VAL A 37 -4.59 9.19 -36.53
CA VAL A 37 -4.19 9.58 -37.89
C VAL A 37 -2.92 10.40 -37.86
N LEU A 38 -2.14 10.34 -38.95
CA LEU A 38 -0.88 11.06 -39.11
C LEU A 38 -1.00 12.24 -40.07
N CYS A 39 -0.29 13.32 -39.76
CA CYS A 39 0.00 14.35 -40.74
C CYS A 39 1.10 13.90 -41.70
N SER A 40 1.32 14.64 -42.80
CA SER A 40 2.36 14.31 -43.78
C SER A 40 3.79 14.30 -43.23
N VAL A 41 4.01 14.84 -42.02
CA VAL A 41 5.29 14.87 -41.30
C VAL A 41 5.38 13.76 -40.22
N GLY A 42 4.27 13.10 -39.90
CA GLY A 42 4.23 11.97 -38.94
C GLY A 42 3.70 12.30 -37.55
N HIS A 43 3.28 13.54 -37.26
CA HIS A 43 2.59 13.86 -36.01
C HIS A 43 1.19 13.27 -35.99
N HIS A 44 0.77 12.76 -34.82
CA HIS A 44 -0.48 12.05 -34.69
C HIS A 44 -1.53 12.81 -33.86
N VAL A 45 -2.80 12.56 -34.15
CA VAL A 45 -3.95 12.96 -33.33
C VAL A 45 -5.05 11.89 -33.44
N CYS A 46 -5.97 11.82 -32.49
CA CYS A 46 -7.14 10.96 -32.63
C CYS A 46 -8.11 11.50 -33.69
N VAL A 47 -8.85 10.61 -34.36
CA VAL A 47 -9.82 10.98 -35.42
C VAL A 47 -10.87 11.99 -34.93
N ALA A 48 -11.32 11.84 -33.69
CA ALA A 48 -12.31 12.73 -33.08
C ALA A 48 -11.79 14.16 -32.86
N CYS A 49 -10.48 14.33 -32.64
CA CYS A 49 -9.85 15.64 -32.56
C CYS A 49 -9.53 16.18 -33.95
N GLN A 50 -9.08 15.33 -34.87
CA GLN A 50 -8.81 15.71 -36.26
C GLN A 50 -10.03 16.39 -36.91
N SER A 51 -11.23 15.84 -36.72
CA SER A 51 -12.46 16.37 -37.33
C SER A 51 -12.83 17.77 -36.86
N LYS A 52 -12.27 18.22 -35.74
CA LYS A 52 -12.47 19.56 -35.16
C LYS A 52 -11.41 20.56 -35.61
N LEU A 53 -10.37 20.13 -36.32
CA LEU A 53 -9.28 21.00 -36.76
C LEU A 53 -9.62 21.74 -38.05
N VAL A 54 -9.40 23.05 -38.02
CA VAL A 54 -9.58 23.94 -39.17
C VAL A 54 -8.64 23.50 -40.32
N HIS A 55 -9.21 23.34 -41.52
CA HIS A 55 -8.51 22.89 -42.73
C HIS A 55 -7.72 21.58 -42.61
N ASN A 56 -8.05 20.73 -41.63
CA ASN A 56 -7.36 19.47 -41.40
C ASN A 56 -5.84 19.65 -41.21
N SER A 57 -5.47 20.74 -40.52
CA SER A 57 -4.07 21.14 -40.28
C SER A 57 -3.57 20.64 -38.93
N CYS A 58 -2.36 20.09 -38.92
CA CYS A 58 -1.68 19.60 -37.72
C CYS A 58 -1.49 20.72 -36.69
N PRO A 59 -1.90 20.55 -35.42
CA PRO A 59 -1.71 21.58 -34.41
C PRO A 59 -0.22 21.87 -34.15
N THR A 60 0.63 20.85 -34.26
CA THR A 60 2.07 20.89 -33.99
C THR A 60 2.87 21.54 -35.11
N CYS A 61 2.71 21.09 -36.36
CA CYS A 61 3.57 21.50 -37.48
C CYS A 61 2.84 22.17 -38.66
N LYS A 62 1.51 22.37 -38.55
CA LYS A 62 0.62 22.97 -39.56
C LYS A 62 0.48 22.22 -40.88
N SER A 63 1.23 21.13 -41.09
CA SER A 63 1.07 20.23 -42.25
C SER A 63 -0.32 19.57 -42.27
N ARG A 64 -0.80 19.16 -43.45
CA ARG A 64 -2.12 18.53 -43.59
C ARG A 64 -2.12 17.09 -43.08
N PHE A 65 -3.24 16.66 -42.50
CA PHE A 65 -3.53 15.25 -42.32
C PHE A 65 -3.94 14.62 -43.64
N THR A 66 -3.36 13.46 -43.94
CA THR A 66 -3.67 12.66 -45.14
C THR A 66 -4.79 11.66 -44.89
N GLY A 67 -5.20 11.48 -43.63
CA GLY A 67 -6.12 10.41 -43.21
C GLY A 67 -5.44 9.05 -43.05
N THR A 68 -4.10 8.99 -43.18
CA THR A 68 -3.33 7.77 -42.95
C THR A 68 -3.45 7.35 -41.48
N LYS A 69 -4.02 6.17 -41.24
CA LYS A 69 -4.11 5.56 -39.91
C LYS A 69 -2.75 5.10 -39.42
N CYS A 70 -2.53 5.18 -38.11
CA CYS A 70 -1.30 4.71 -37.48
C CYS A 70 -1.53 3.42 -36.68
N PHE A 71 -1.58 2.28 -37.37
CA PHE A 71 -1.73 0.96 -36.72
C PHE A 71 -0.63 0.63 -35.70
N LEU A 72 0.55 1.27 -35.84
CA LEU A 72 1.62 1.15 -34.86
C LEU A 72 1.19 1.69 -33.49
N ILE A 73 0.63 2.90 -33.46
CA ILE A 73 0.14 3.53 -32.22
C ILE A 73 -1.00 2.69 -31.63
N GLU A 74 -1.95 2.23 -32.44
CA GLU A 74 -3.05 1.36 -31.98
C GLU A 74 -2.52 0.08 -31.30
N LYS A 75 -1.49 -0.56 -31.89
CA LYS A 75 -0.86 -1.74 -31.30
C LYS A 75 -0.11 -1.41 -30.01
N LEU A 76 0.58 -0.27 -29.95
CA LEU A 76 1.31 0.18 -28.76
C LEU A 76 0.35 0.48 -27.61
N THR A 77 -0.75 1.20 -27.84
CA THR A 77 -1.81 1.46 -26.87
C THR A 77 -2.26 0.17 -26.18
N ARG A 78 -2.58 -0.85 -26.98
CA ARG A 78 -3.04 -2.15 -26.44
C ARG A 78 -1.95 -2.86 -25.62
N ILE A 79 -0.70 -2.84 -26.08
CA ILE A 79 0.41 -3.46 -25.35
C ILE A 79 0.64 -2.73 -24.02
N LEU A 80 0.61 -1.40 -24.01
CA LEU A 80 0.78 -0.59 -22.81
C LEU A 80 -0.33 -0.83 -21.80
N GLY A 81 -1.59 -0.82 -22.21
CA GLY A 81 -2.71 -1.14 -21.31
C GLY A 81 -2.56 -2.50 -20.63
N ASN A 82 -2.09 -3.53 -21.36
CA ASN A 82 -1.81 -4.84 -20.75
C ASN A 82 -0.64 -4.82 -19.76
N LEU A 83 0.41 -4.04 -20.08
CA LEU A 83 1.56 -3.88 -19.21
C LEU A 83 1.20 -3.13 -17.92
N GLU A 84 0.38 -2.08 -17.99
CA GLU A 84 -0.13 -1.34 -16.83
C GLU A 84 -0.91 -2.23 -15.88
N LEU A 85 -1.83 -3.04 -16.43
CA LEU A 85 -2.59 -4.01 -15.62
C LEU A 85 -1.65 -4.99 -14.91
N THR A 86 -0.67 -5.54 -15.64
CA THR A 86 0.29 -6.50 -15.08
C THR A 86 1.17 -5.88 -14.00
N LEU A 87 1.66 -4.66 -14.22
CA LEU A 87 2.50 -3.93 -13.26
C LEU A 87 1.71 -3.53 -12.00
N ASN A 88 0.45 -3.13 -12.16
CA ASN A 88 -0.43 -2.82 -11.04
C ASN A 88 -0.72 -4.06 -10.19
N ASP A 89 -0.99 -5.20 -10.82
CA ASP A 89 -1.22 -6.45 -10.10
C ASP A 89 0.06 -6.94 -9.40
N LEU A 90 1.21 -6.81 -10.05
CA LEU A 90 2.50 -7.09 -9.43
C LEU A 90 2.76 -6.17 -8.22
N SER A 91 2.46 -4.87 -8.33
CA SER A 91 2.58 -3.92 -7.22
C SER A 91 1.71 -4.32 -6.02
N LYS A 92 0.45 -4.75 -6.26
CA LYS A 92 -0.44 -5.25 -5.19
C LYS A 92 0.11 -6.51 -4.53
N VAL A 93 0.55 -7.50 -5.31
CA VAL A 93 1.16 -8.74 -4.78
C VAL A 93 2.40 -8.41 -3.94
N MET A 94 3.17 -7.42 -4.36
CA MET A 94 4.34 -6.97 -3.63
C MET A 94 4.01 -6.25 -2.33
N GLN A 95 2.89 -5.53 -2.25
CA GLN A 95 2.39 -4.95 -1.01
C GLN A 95 1.89 -6.03 -0.03
N ILE A 96 1.25 -7.09 -0.54
CA ILE A 96 0.79 -8.25 0.25
C ILE A 96 1.98 -9.08 0.78
N SER A 97 3.09 -9.13 0.05
CA SER A 97 4.27 -9.94 0.41
C SER A 97 5.06 -9.45 1.63
N ASP A 98 4.72 -8.29 2.22
CA ASP A 98 5.38 -7.76 3.43
C ASP A 98 4.75 -8.28 4.74
N ASN A 99 4.00 -9.41 4.74
CA ASN A 99 3.52 -10.10 5.96
C ASN A 99 4.61 -10.30 7.04
N LYS A 100 5.89 -10.40 6.65
CA LYS A 100 7.03 -10.53 7.59
C LYS A 100 7.26 -9.27 8.43
N SER A 101 6.92 -8.09 7.91
CA SER A 101 6.87 -6.81 8.65
C SER A 101 5.74 -6.83 9.68
N ASP A 102 4.58 -7.37 9.31
CA ASP A 102 3.39 -7.40 10.15
C ASP A 102 3.54 -8.42 11.28
N TYR A 103 4.04 -9.62 11.02
CA TYR A 103 4.42 -10.57 12.07
C TYR A 103 5.46 -9.98 13.03
N ARG A 104 6.46 -9.25 12.53
CA ARG A 104 7.48 -8.63 13.38
C ARG A 104 6.89 -7.52 14.25
N THR A 105 5.95 -6.76 13.73
CA THR A 105 5.24 -5.71 14.47
C THR A 105 4.34 -6.32 15.53
N LEU A 106 3.56 -7.34 15.17
CA LEU A 106 2.70 -8.10 16.07
C LEU A 106 3.49 -8.73 17.24
N ILE A 107 4.61 -9.40 16.93
CA ILE A 107 5.50 -9.99 17.95
C ILE A 107 6.11 -8.91 18.85
N LYS A 108 6.55 -7.77 18.30
CA LYS A 108 7.07 -6.65 19.11
C LYS A 108 6.00 -6.10 20.07
N THR A 109 4.77 -5.94 19.61
CA THR A 109 3.67 -5.44 20.45
C THR A 109 3.32 -6.44 21.55
N LEU A 110 3.26 -7.74 21.22
CA LEU A 110 3.08 -8.83 22.19
C LEU A 110 4.14 -8.79 23.31
N LEU A 111 5.42 -8.73 22.93
CA LEU A 111 6.53 -8.69 23.89
C LEU A 111 6.48 -7.44 24.79
N THR A 112 6.08 -6.30 24.22
CA THR A 112 5.92 -5.05 24.97
C THR A 112 4.80 -5.17 26.01
N ASN A 113 3.63 -5.67 25.61
CA ASN A 113 2.49 -5.86 26.50
C ASN A 113 2.79 -6.86 27.63
N LEU A 114 3.48 -7.95 27.30
CA LEU A 114 3.93 -8.93 28.28
C LEU A 114 4.90 -8.32 29.29
N SER A 115 5.85 -7.51 28.84
CA SER A 115 6.80 -6.81 29.72
C SER A 115 6.09 -5.86 30.70
N VAL A 116 5.11 -5.08 30.22
CA VAL A 116 4.30 -4.18 31.06
C VAL A 116 3.55 -4.97 32.15
N PHE A 117 2.93 -6.09 31.77
CA PHE A 117 2.23 -6.95 32.71
C PHE A 117 3.15 -7.52 33.80
N LEU A 118 4.33 -8.04 33.41
CA LEU A 118 5.30 -8.63 34.34
C LEU A 118 5.82 -7.59 35.35
N ASN A 119 6.10 -6.37 34.90
CA ASN A 119 6.58 -5.28 35.78
C ASN A 119 5.55 -4.90 36.84
N LYS A 120 4.27 -4.82 36.46
CA LYS A 120 3.20 -4.52 37.41
C LYS A 120 2.93 -5.68 38.37
N THR A 121 2.96 -6.91 37.88
CA THR A 121 2.86 -8.12 38.71
C THR A 121 3.98 -8.15 39.76
N SER A 122 5.22 -7.85 39.36
CA SER A 122 6.36 -7.74 40.29
C SER A 122 6.13 -6.67 41.36
N SER A 123 5.52 -5.54 40.98
CA SER A 123 5.19 -4.45 41.90
C SER A 123 4.12 -4.87 42.92
N SER A 124 3.06 -5.56 42.48
CA SER A 124 2.03 -6.12 43.36
C SER A 124 2.60 -7.17 44.32
N ILE A 125 3.47 -8.07 43.83
CA ILE A 125 4.16 -9.07 44.67
C ILE A 125 5.07 -8.40 45.72
N THR A 126 5.76 -7.31 45.34
CA THR A 126 6.62 -6.56 46.27
C THR A 126 5.79 -5.90 47.38
N CYS A 127 4.65 -5.31 47.03
CA CYS A 127 3.69 -4.76 47.99
C CYS A 127 3.17 -5.84 48.95
N PHE A 128 2.80 -7.00 48.42
CA PHE A 128 2.37 -8.15 49.22
C PHE A 128 3.46 -8.63 50.19
N SER A 129 4.69 -8.78 49.71
CA SER A 129 5.83 -9.17 50.54
C SER A 129 6.07 -8.17 51.68
N LYS A 130 5.93 -6.87 51.40
CA LYS A 130 6.06 -5.81 52.41
C LYS A 130 4.95 -5.90 53.47
N TYR A 131 3.70 -6.10 53.05
CA TYR A 131 2.56 -6.28 53.95
C TYR A 131 2.74 -7.51 54.86
N LEU A 132 3.17 -8.65 54.32
CA LEU A 132 3.44 -9.85 55.11
C LEU A 132 4.52 -9.63 56.19
N LYS A 133 5.48 -8.73 55.95
CA LYS A 133 6.51 -8.37 56.94
C LYS A 133 5.98 -7.44 58.04
N ASN A 134 4.96 -6.62 57.77
CA ASN A 134 4.40 -5.69 58.76
C ASN A 134 2.91 -5.37 58.44
N PRO A 135 1.96 -6.18 58.91
CA PRO A 135 0.56 -6.09 58.47
C PRO A 135 -0.16 -4.91 59.12
N LYS A 136 -0.33 -3.81 58.36
CA LYS A 136 -1.13 -2.63 58.74
C LYS A 136 -2.45 -2.57 57.98
N VAL A 137 -3.54 -2.18 58.65
CA VAL A 137 -4.89 -2.11 58.06
C VAL A 137 -4.92 -1.19 56.82
N SER A 138 -4.20 -0.07 56.84
CA SER A 138 -4.10 0.84 55.69
C SER A 138 -3.38 0.21 54.47
N GLU A 139 -2.42 -0.68 54.71
CA GLU A 139 -1.68 -1.37 53.64
C GLU A 139 -2.48 -2.56 53.08
N LYS A 140 -3.39 -3.16 53.87
CA LYS A 140 -4.33 -4.18 53.38
C LYS A 140 -5.26 -3.64 52.29
N THR A 141 -5.81 -2.45 52.48
CA THR A 141 -6.71 -1.83 51.49
C THR A 141 -5.96 -1.44 50.21
N ASP A 142 -4.69 -1.05 50.33
CA ASP A 142 -3.83 -0.74 49.18
C ASP A 142 -3.48 -2.03 48.40
N LEU A 143 -3.25 -3.12 49.13
CA LEU A 143 -3.03 -4.44 48.57
C LEU A 143 -4.25 -4.97 47.78
N GLU A 144 -5.45 -4.83 48.32
CA GLU A 144 -6.71 -5.19 47.63
C GLU A 144 -6.88 -4.42 46.32
N LYS A 145 -6.57 -3.12 46.30
CA LYS A 145 -6.60 -2.30 45.08
C LYS A 145 -5.58 -2.77 44.04
N GLN A 146 -4.37 -3.12 44.46
CA GLN A 146 -3.33 -3.63 43.56
C GLN A 146 -3.70 -5.00 42.97
N PHE A 147 -4.33 -5.89 43.74
CA PHE A 147 -4.83 -7.16 43.24
C PHE A 147 -5.98 -6.98 42.26
N GLN A 148 -6.93 -6.07 42.53
CA GLN A 148 -8.00 -5.78 41.57
C GLN A 148 -7.46 -5.18 40.27
N SER A 149 -6.47 -4.29 40.36
CA SER A 149 -5.78 -3.74 39.19
C SER A 149 -5.08 -4.83 38.37
N LEU A 150 -4.44 -5.79 39.04
CA LEU A 150 -3.79 -6.93 38.41
C LEU A 150 -4.80 -7.85 37.70
N THR A 151 -5.94 -8.13 38.34
CA THR A 151 -7.02 -8.94 37.76
C THR A 151 -7.58 -8.30 36.49
N ASN A 152 -7.80 -6.99 36.49
CA ASN A 152 -8.28 -6.28 35.29
C ASN A 152 -7.26 -6.39 34.14
N GLN A 153 -5.98 -6.23 34.43
CA GLN A 153 -4.92 -6.34 33.41
C GLN A 153 -4.75 -7.76 32.88
N LEU A 154 -4.98 -8.80 33.70
CA LEU A 154 -5.01 -10.18 33.24
C LEU A 154 -6.14 -10.40 32.21
N ASN A 155 -7.30 -9.80 32.44
CA ASN A 155 -8.42 -9.85 31.50
C ASN A 155 -8.10 -9.09 30.20
N ASP A 156 -7.49 -7.91 30.30
CA ASP A 156 -7.07 -7.13 29.12
C ASP A 156 -6.02 -7.87 28.29
N LEU A 157 -5.03 -8.49 28.94
CA LEU A 157 -4.00 -9.28 28.26
C LEU A 157 -4.60 -10.51 27.58
N LYS A 158 -5.56 -11.17 28.23
CA LYS A 158 -6.29 -12.31 27.65
C LYS A 158 -7.05 -11.90 26.39
N LEU A 159 -7.83 -10.82 26.47
CA LEU A 159 -8.57 -10.28 25.32
C LEU A 159 -7.63 -9.92 24.17
N TYR A 160 -6.50 -9.28 24.49
CA TYR A 160 -5.48 -8.94 23.51
C TYR A 160 -4.88 -10.19 22.85
N MET A 161 -4.54 -11.22 23.63
CA MET A 161 -4.03 -12.48 23.09
C MET A 161 -5.04 -13.20 22.19
N ASP A 162 -6.32 -13.16 22.52
CA ASP A 162 -7.38 -13.74 21.70
C ASP A 162 -7.51 -12.99 20.35
N ASN A 163 -7.44 -11.66 20.37
CA ASN A 163 -7.45 -10.85 19.15
C ASN A 163 -6.22 -11.13 18.27
N VAL A 164 -5.02 -11.16 18.87
CA VAL A 164 -3.78 -11.47 18.15
C VAL A 164 -3.83 -12.88 17.54
N ARG A 165 -4.45 -13.84 18.22
CA ARG A 165 -4.66 -15.19 17.67
C ARG A 165 -5.53 -15.16 16.42
N VAL A 166 -6.59 -14.35 16.39
CA VAL A 166 -7.44 -14.16 15.20
C VAL A 166 -6.63 -13.54 14.07
N ASP A 167 -5.88 -12.47 14.34
CA ASP A 167 -5.03 -11.81 13.35
C ASP A 167 -3.99 -12.77 12.74
N LEU A 168 -3.40 -13.65 13.56
CA LEU A 168 -2.45 -14.68 13.11
C LEU A 168 -3.09 -15.74 12.21
N ILE A 169 -4.37 -16.07 12.41
CA ILE A 169 -5.12 -17.01 11.56
C ILE A 169 -5.36 -16.35 10.19
N LEU A 170 -5.81 -15.10 10.17
CA LEU A 170 -6.09 -14.33 8.95
C LEU A 170 -4.83 -14.10 8.10
N LEU A 171 -3.66 -13.92 8.71
CA LEU A 171 -2.39 -13.75 7.99
C LEU A 171 -1.87 -15.04 7.32
N LYS A 172 -2.47 -16.19 7.62
CA LYS A 172 -2.04 -17.51 7.15
C LYS A 172 -2.80 -18.00 5.90
N GLU A 173 -3.87 -17.30 5.52
CA GLU A 173 -4.70 -17.53 4.33
C GLU A 173 -4.32 -16.56 3.20
#